data_AF-A0A358M7I5-F1
#
_entry.id   AF-A0A358M7I5-F1
#
_cell.length_a   1.000
_cell.length_b   1.000
_cell.length_c   1.000
_cell.angle_alpha   90.00
_cell.angle_beta   90.00
_cell.angle_gamma   90.00
#
_symmetry.space_group_name_H-M   'P 1'
#
loop_
_entity.id
_entity.type
_entity.pdbx_description
1 polymer ?
#
loop_
_entity_poly.entity_id
_entity_poly.type
_entity_poly.pdbx_seq_one_letter_code
_entity_poly.pdbx_strand_id
1 'polypeptide(L)'
;MSLQEPDKKMSKSDQNANNYVLIIEQPDIILKKFKKAVTDSGSEIRFDPENKPGISNLLNIYSTVKDISVAQAEQEFSGARYGDFKIAVGTAVAES
;
A
#
# COMPACT_ATOMS: atom_id res chain seq x y z
N MET A 1 -8.66 1.88 -0.57
CA MET A 1 -8.62 3.24 0.01
C MET A 1 -7.60 4.09 -0.77
N SER A 2 -7.69 5.43 -0.70
CA SER A 2 -6.70 6.34 -1.29
C SER A 2 -5.36 6.24 -0.54
N LEU A 3 -4.26 6.49 -1.24
CA LEU A 3 -2.91 6.38 -0.67
C LEU A 3 -2.55 7.52 0.28
N GLN A 4 -3.12 8.72 0.16
CA GLN A 4 -2.88 9.81 1.13
C GLN A 4 -4.04 10.02 2.08
N GLU A 5 -5.23 9.55 1.72
CA GLU A 5 -6.48 9.75 2.47
C GLU A 5 -7.17 8.39 2.64
N PRO A 6 -6.77 7.59 3.66
CA PRO A 6 -7.27 6.23 3.85
C PRO A 6 -8.80 6.16 4.02
N ASP A 7 -9.42 7.21 4.51
CA ASP A 7 -10.87 7.38 4.66
C ASP A 7 -11.62 7.54 3.31
N LYS A 8 -10.91 7.85 2.22
CA LYS A 8 -11.49 8.03 0.89
C LYS A 8 -11.29 6.81 0.00
N LYS A 9 -12.24 6.58 -0.90
CA LYS A 9 -12.08 5.62 -2.00
C LYS A 9 -11.08 6.18 -3.01
N MET A 10 -10.18 5.32 -3.50
CA MET A 10 -9.27 5.68 -4.59
C MET A 10 -10.08 6.04 -5.84
N SER A 11 -9.83 7.21 -6.42
CA SER A 11 -10.50 7.68 -7.64
C SER A 11 -9.51 8.26 -8.63
N LYS A 12 -9.61 7.87 -9.91
CA LYS A 12 -8.82 8.46 -11.00
C LYS A 12 -9.16 9.93 -11.28
N SER A 13 -10.31 10.41 -10.80
CA SER A 13 -10.75 11.80 -10.94
C SER A 13 -10.31 12.67 -9.77
N ASP A 14 -9.54 12.12 -8.82
CA ASP A 14 -8.99 12.89 -7.71
C ASP A 14 -8.00 13.94 -8.23
N GLN A 15 -8.07 15.15 -7.67
CA GLN A 15 -7.15 16.23 -8.04
C GLN A 15 -5.71 15.92 -7.58
N ASN A 16 -5.55 15.15 -6.50
CA ASN A 16 -4.25 14.71 -6.03
C ASN A 16 -3.85 13.41 -6.73
N ALA A 17 -2.95 13.51 -7.70
CA ALA A 17 -2.41 12.34 -8.40
C ALA A 17 -1.74 11.30 -7.48
N ASN A 18 -1.34 11.68 -6.25
CA ASN A 18 -0.78 10.73 -5.28
C ASN A 18 -1.84 9.88 -4.56
N ASN A 19 -3.13 10.17 -4.72
CA ASN A 19 -4.22 9.41 -4.08
C ASN A 19 -4.54 8.09 -4.77
N TYR A 20 -4.11 7.94 -6.04
CA TYR A 20 -4.35 6.75 -6.85
C TYR A 20 -3.09 6.32 -7.60
N VAL A 21 -3.09 5.09 -8.06
CA VAL A 21 -2.05 4.52 -8.92
C VAL A 21 -2.71 4.08 -10.22
N LEU A 22 -2.09 4.39 -11.35
CA LEU A 22 -2.51 3.88 -12.66
C LEU A 22 -1.54 2.77 -13.09
N ILE A 23 -2.07 1.71 -13.69
CA ILE A 23 -1.27 0.57 -14.18
C ILE A 23 -0.29 1.01 -15.29
N ILE A 24 -0.62 2.09 -16.00
CA ILE A 24 0.22 2.65 -17.08
C ILE A 24 1.30 3.62 -16.59
N GLU A 25 1.43 3.83 -15.27
CA GLU A 25 2.47 4.70 -14.72
C GLU A 25 3.84 4.05 -14.80
N GLN A 26 4.87 4.89 -14.95
CA GLN A 26 6.25 4.43 -14.90
C GLN A 26 6.56 3.84 -13.50
N PRO A 27 7.36 2.77 -13.41
CA PRO A 27 7.72 2.12 -12.15
C PRO A 27 8.17 3.10 -11.05
N ASP A 28 8.99 4.09 -11.41
CA ASP A 28 9.49 5.10 -10.48
C ASP A 28 8.39 5.99 -9.89
N ILE A 29 7.32 6.26 -10.65
CA ILE A 29 6.18 7.05 -10.20
C ILE A 29 5.37 6.22 -9.19
N ILE A 30 5.10 4.97 -9.52
CA ILE A 30 4.39 4.01 -8.65
C ILE A 30 5.14 3.92 -7.31
N LEU A 31 6.44 3.65 -7.33
CA LEU A 31 7.28 3.57 -6.14
C LEU A 31 7.25 4.86 -5.30
N LYS A 32 7.32 6.03 -5.94
CA LYS A 32 7.25 7.32 -5.23
C LYS A 32 5.90 7.52 -4.52
N LYS A 33 4.79 7.10 -5.13
CA LYS A 33 3.46 7.20 -4.52
C LYS A 33 3.33 6.27 -3.31
N PHE A 34 3.74 5.01 -3.43
CA PHE A 34 3.71 4.08 -2.29
C PHE A 34 4.64 4.48 -1.15
N LYS A 35 5.84 5.01 -1.43
CA LYS A 35 6.73 5.57 -0.40
C LYS A 35 6.07 6.71 0.38
N LYS A 36 5.25 7.53 -0.28
CA LYS A 36 4.51 8.64 0.33
C LYS A 36 3.19 8.24 0.96
N ALA A 37 2.73 7.00 0.78
CA ALA A 37 1.42 6.57 1.28
C ALA A 37 1.29 6.86 2.78
N VAL A 38 0.18 7.47 3.19
CA VAL A 38 -0.12 7.74 4.59
C VAL A 38 -0.41 6.41 5.27
N THR A 39 0.25 6.19 6.39
CA THR A 39 0.10 4.98 7.20
C THR A 39 -0.17 5.35 8.64
N ASP A 40 -0.68 4.37 9.36
CA ASP A 40 -1.07 4.49 10.76
C ASP A 40 0.17 4.57 11.66
N SER A 41 -0.03 5.02 12.90
CA SER A 41 1.02 5.07 13.91
C SER A 41 1.52 3.67 14.33
N GLY A 42 2.69 3.63 14.96
CA GLY A 42 3.33 2.40 15.44
C GLY A 42 4.29 1.79 14.42
N SER A 43 4.64 0.53 14.62
CA SER A 43 5.63 -0.19 13.80
C SER A 43 5.15 -1.54 13.28
N GLU A 44 4.03 -2.02 13.77
CA GLU A 44 3.52 -3.35 13.42
C GLU A 44 2.77 -3.32 12.09
N ILE A 45 3.18 -4.20 11.19
CA ILE A 45 2.50 -4.46 9.92
C ILE A 45 1.50 -5.58 10.18
N ARG A 46 0.27 -5.18 10.49
CA ARG A 46 -0.83 -6.08 10.80
C ARG A 46 -2.10 -5.62 10.09
N PHE A 47 -2.88 -6.57 9.63
CA PHE A 47 -4.20 -6.37 9.09
C PHE A 47 -5.19 -6.09 10.22
N ASP A 48 -5.62 -4.85 10.28
CA ASP A 48 -6.60 -4.34 11.23
C ASP A 48 -7.28 -3.13 10.57
N PRO A 49 -8.35 -3.33 9.78
CA PRO A 49 -8.97 -2.25 9.03
C PRO A 49 -9.55 -1.12 9.88
N GLU A 50 -9.83 -1.39 11.17
CA GLU A 50 -10.38 -0.41 12.10
C GLU A 50 -9.30 0.47 12.71
N ASN A 51 -8.20 -0.13 13.20
CA ASN A 51 -7.14 0.61 13.90
C ASN A 51 -5.95 0.96 13.00
N LYS A 52 -5.76 0.21 11.91
CA LYS A 52 -4.67 0.35 10.94
C LYS A 52 -5.17 0.34 9.48
N PRO A 53 -6.12 1.22 9.10
CA PRO A 53 -6.68 1.24 7.75
C PRO A 53 -5.62 1.43 6.65
N GLY A 54 -4.58 2.26 6.89
CA GLY A 54 -3.52 2.50 5.91
C GLY A 54 -2.69 1.25 5.64
N ILE A 55 -2.21 0.59 6.70
CA ILE A 55 -1.44 -0.66 6.59
C ILE A 55 -2.29 -1.78 6.01
N SER A 56 -3.55 -1.91 6.43
CA SER A 56 -4.47 -2.94 5.94
C SER A 56 -4.77 -2.78 4.46
N ASN A 57 -4.89 -1.54 3.97
CA ASN A 57 -5.04 -1.24 2.55
C ASN A 57 -3.81 -1.71 1.75
N LEU A 58 -2.60 -1.42 2.24
CA LEU A 58 -1.36 -1.82 1.56
C LEU A 58 -1.16 -3.34 1.57
N LEU A 59 -1.50 -4.01 2.68
CA LEU A 59 -1.47 -5.48 2.76
C LEU A 59 -2.44 -6.11 1.75
N ASN A 60 -3.66 -5.59 1.62
CA ASN A 60 -4.62 -6.04 0.61
C ASN A 60 -4.11 -5.83 -0.82
N ILE A 61 -3.49 -4.68 -1.11
CA ILE A 61 -2.91 -4.43 -2.43
C ILE A 61 -1.80 -5.44 -2.73
N TYR A 62 -0.87 -5.61 -1.80
CA TYR A 62 0.23 -6.55 -1.95
C TYR A 62 -0.24 -7.99 -2.13
N SER A 63 -1.17 -8.44 -1.29
CA SER A 63 -1.68 -9.81 -1.33
C SER A 63 -2.42 -10.09 -2.65
N THR A 64 -3.17 -9.11 -3.15
CA THR A 64 -3.86 -9.21 -4.45
C THR A 64 -2.88 -9.29 -5.62
N VAL A 65 -1.84 -8.46 -5.62
CA VAL A 65 -0.83 -8.44 -6.70
C VAL A 65 0.03 -9.69 -6.72
N LYS A 66 0.34 -10.25 -5.53
CA LYS A 66 1.15 -11.47 -5.40
C LYS A 66 0.33 -12.76 -5.44
N ASP A 67 -0.99 -12.68 -5.54
CA ASP A 67 -1.93 -13.81 -5.47
C ASP A 67 -1.71 -14.69 -4.21
N ILE A 68 -1.58 -14.03 -3.06
CA ILE A 68 -1.43 -14.66 -1.74
C ILE A 68 -2.52 -14.18 -0.78
N SER A 69 -2.68 -14.87 0.34
CA SER A 69 -3.57 -14.40 1.41
C SER A 69 -2.96 -13.23 2.17
N VAL A 70 -3.82 -12.40 2.78
CA VAL A 70 -3.40 -11.29 3.65
C VAL A 70 -2.56 -11.81 4.84
N ALA A 71 -2.92 -12.96 5.41
CA ALA A 71 -2.18 -13.58 6.50
C ALA A 71 -0.74 -13.96 6.09
N GLN A 72 -0.55 -14.46 4.86
CA GLN A 72 0.78 -14.72 4.32
C GLN A 72 1.57 -13.42 4.15
N ALA A 73 0.94 -12.37 3.61
CA ALA A 73 1.56 -11.06 3.49
C ALA A 73 1.98 -10.48 4.86
N GLU A 74 1.14 -10.57 5.89
CA GLU A 74 1.49 -10.17 7.25
C GLU A 74 2.70 -10.93 7.79
N GLN A 75 2.77 -12.23 7.51
CA GLN A 75 3.88 -13.07 7.95
C GLN A 75 5.19 -12.71 7.22
N GLU A 76 5.14 -12.44 5.92
CA GLU A 76 6.30 -11.98 5.13
C GLU A 76 6.92 -10.69 5.69
N PHE A 77 6.07 -9.79 6.21
CA PHE A 77 6.49 -8.50 6.75
C PHE A 77 6.57 -8.47 8.28
N SER A 78 6.54 -9.63 8.94
CA SER A 78 6.70 -9.71 10.39
C SER A 78 8.07 -9.15 10.80
N GLY A 79 8.07 -8.12 11.65
CA GLY A 79 9.28 -7.42 12.08
C GLY A 79 9.90 -6.47 11.06
N ALA A 80 9.32 -6.31 9.87
CA ALA A 80 9.77 -5.33 8.89
C ALA A 80 9.38 -3.91 9.28
N ARG A 81 10.12 -2.91 8.77
CA ARG A 81 9.80 -1.49 8.96
C ARG A 81 8.83 -1.04 7.86
N TYR A 82 7.98 -0.05 8.17
CA TYR A 82 7.04 0.50 7.19
C TYR A 82 7.70 1.04 5.91
N GLY A 83 8.93 1.55 6.00
CA GLY A 83 9.67 2.01 4.83
C GLY A 83 9.91 0.87 3.84
N ASP A 84 10.42 -0.26 4.34
CA ASP A 84 10.72 -1.44 3.54
C ASP A 84 9.43 -2.06 3.00
N PHE A 85 8.39 -2.13 3.83
CA PHE A 85 7.06 -2.60 3.42
C PHE A 85 6.48 -1.76 2.27
N LYS A 86 6.45 -0.43 2.39
CA LYS A 86 5.94 0.45 1.32
C LYS A 86 6.72 0.29 0.02
N ILE A 87 8.03 0.08 0.10
CA ILE A 87 8.87 -0.18 -1.07
C ILE A 87 8.50 -1.52 -1.70
N ALA A 88 8.33 -2.57 -0.90
CA ALA A 88 7.96 -3.89 -1.38
C ALA A 88 6.58 -3.88 -2.08
N VAL A 89 5.58 -3.22 -1.49
CA VAL A 89 4.25 -3.06 -2.11
C VAL A 89 4.34 -2.29 -3.43
N GLY A 90 5.05 -1.15 -3.44
CA GLY A 90 5.21 -0.38 -4.66
C GLY A 90 5.97 -1.12 -5.75
N THR A 91 6.95 -1.95 -5.39
CA THR A 91 7.71 -2.78 -6.33
C THR A 91 6.82 -3.87 -6.92
N ALA A 92 6.07 -4.59 -6.08
CA ALA A 92 5.15 -5.62 -6.54
C ALA A 92 4.14 -5.07 -7.57
N VAL A 93 3.58 -3.88 -7.32
CA VAL A 93 2.63 -3.21 -8.21
C VAL A 93 3.30 -2.69 -9.49
N ALA A 94 4.58 -2.31 -9.44
CA ALA A 94 5.30 -1.82 -10.61
C ALA A 94 5.75 -2.95 -11.57
N GLU A 95 5.83 -4.18 -11.08
CA GLU A 95 6.25 -5.37 -11.82
C GLU A 95 5.09 -6.24 -12.32
N SER A 96 3.85 -5.92 -11.92
CA SER A 96 2.63 -6.67 -12.26
C SER A 96 2.08 -6.39 -13.66
#